data_AF-A0A529MF66-F1
#
_entry.id   AF-A0A529MF66-F1
#
_cell.length_a   1.000
_cell.length_b   1.000
_cell.length_c   1.000
_cell.angle_alpha   90.00
_cell.angle_beta   90.00
_cell.angle_gamma   90.00
#
_symmetry.space_group_name_H-M   'P 1'
#
loop_
_entity.id
_entity.type
_entity.pdbx_description
1 polymer ?
#
loop_
_entity_poly.entity_id
_entity_poly.type
_entity_poly.pdbx_seq_one_letter_code
_entity_poly.pdbx_strand_id
1 'polypeptide(L)'
;LWVELAPFVAMVIGLLVAWKFYIRSPELPRSVAANHRLLYAFLLNKWYFDELYDFLFVQPAKRLGRFLWKTGDGTIIDGLGPDGVSARVVDVTNRVVKLQTGYLYHYAFAMLIGVAALVTWMML
;
A
#
# COMPACT_ATOMS: atom_id res chain seq x y z
N LEU A 1 7.21 52.05 -29.53
CA LEU A 1 8.21 51.49 -30.47
C LEU A 1 9.28 50.60 -29.84
N TRP A 2 10.15 51.08 -28.94
CA TRP A 2 11.23 50.24 -28.38
C TRP A 2 10.73 49.04 -27.57
N VAL A 3 9.64 49.19 -26.81
CA VAL A 3 8.96 48.07 -26.11
C VAL A 3 8.38 47.06 -27.11
N GLU A 4 7.80 47.54 -28.23
CA GLU A 4 7.18 46.69 -29.24
C GLU A 4 8.22 45.87 -30.03
N LEU A 5 9.41 46.42 -30.25
CA LEU A 5 10.51 45.73 -30.94
C LEU A 5 11.32 44.81 -30.01
N ALA A 6 11.23 44.98 -28.69
CA ALA A 6 12.03 44.21 -27.74
C ALA A 6 11.82 42.68 -27.81
N PRO A 7 10.59 42.14 -27.93
CA PRO A 7 10.38 40.70 -28.08
C PRO A 7 10.98 40.16 -29.39
N PHE A 8 10.89 40.92 -30.48
CA PHE A 8 11.47 40.54 -31.77
C PHE A 8 12.99 40.46 -31.69
N VAL A 9 13.63 41.46 -31.09
CA VAL A 9 15.09 41.45 -30.87
C VAL A 9 15.51 40.31 -29.96
N ALA A 10 14.80 40.07 -28.85
CA ALA A 10 15.09 38.96 -27.94
C ALA A 10 14.96 37.58 -28.63
N MET A 11 13.94 37.42 -29.47
CA MET A 11 13.75 36.22 -30.29
C MET A 11 14.92 36.00 -31.25
N VAL A 12 15.34 37.03 -32.01
CA VAL A 12 16.48 36.91 -32.94
C VAL A 12 17.77 36.56 -32.20
N ILE A 13 18.03 37.19 -31.06
CA ILE A 13 19.19 36.84 -30.21
C ILE A 13 19.10 35.38 -29.76
N GLY A 14 17.95 34.94 -29.25
CA GLY A 14 17.74 33.56 -28.83
C GLY A 14 17.97 32.56 -29.95
N LEU A 15 17.49 32.87 -31.16
CA LEU A 15 17.70 32.05 -32.36
C LEU A 15 19.18 31.94 -32.73
N LEU A 16 19.91 33.06 -32.77
CA LEU A 16 21.34 33.07 -33.09
C LEU A 16 22.16 32.28 -32.05
N VAL A 17 21.83 32.42 -30.77
CA VAL A 17 22.46 31.65 -29.68
C VAL A 17 22.18 30.15 -29.85
N ALA A 18 20.93 29.76 -30.09
CA ALA A 18 20.55 28.37 -30.31
C ALA A 18 21.23 27.78 -31.55
N TRP A 19 21.25 28.51 -32.68
CA TRP A 19 21.93 28.09 -33.91
C TRP A 19 23.42 27.85 -33.66
N LYS A 20 24.09 28.74 -32.92
CA LYS A 20 25.50 28.55 -32.56
C LYS A 20 25.71 27.30 -31.71
N PHE A 21 24.85 27.08 -30.70
CA PHE A 21 24.95 25.98 -29.75
C PHE A 21 24.62 24.61 -30.35
N TYR A 22 23.68 24.54 -31.29
CA TYR A 22 23.18 23.26 -31.81
C TYR A 22 23.63 22.93 -33.24
N ILE A 23 23.94 23.93 -34.08
CA ILE A 23 24.34 23.71 -35.48
C ILE A 23 25.83 23.99 -35.67
N ARG A 24 26.32 25.16 -35.24
CA ARG A 24 27.70 25.57 -35.56
C ARG A 24 28.77 24.86 -34.71
N SER A 25 28.46 24.65 -33.42
CA SER A 25 29.40 24.15 -32.40
C SER A 25 28.68 23.36 -31.29
N PRO A 26 28.28 22.10 -31.54
CA PRO A 26 27.60 21.23 -30.56
C PRO A 26 28.40 20.89 -29.29
N GLU A 27 29.71 21.16 -29.29
CA GLU A 27 30.61 21.03 -28.15
C GLU A 27 30.37 22.09 -27.06
N LEU A 28 29.84 23.26 -27.42
CA LEU A 28 29.61 24.37 -26.49
C LEU A 28 28.58 24.01 -25.39
N PRO A 29 27.38 23.49 -25.71
CA PRO A 29 26.43 23.05 -24.68
C PRO A 29 27.03 22.05 -23.69
N ARG A 30 27.87 21.11 -24.17
CA ARG A 30 28.51 20.11 -23.31
C ARG A 30 29.50 20.74 -22.34
N SER A 31 30.32 21.67 -22.83
CA SER A 31 31.29 22.38 -21.97
C SER A 31 30.60 23.24 -20.90
N VAL A 32 29.52 23.93 -21.27
CA VAL A 32 28.71 24.73 -20.35
C VAL A 32 28.03 23.85 -19.29
N ALA A 33 27.46 22.70 -19.71
CA ALA A 33 26.85 21.73 -18.79
C ALA A 33 27.89 21.13 -17.82
N ALA A 34 29.12 20.88 -18.28
CA ALA A 34 30.20 20.37 -17.44
C ALA A 34 30.64 21.42 -16.38
N ASN A 35 30.78 22.69 -16.79
CA ASN A 35 31.16 23.77 -15.88
C ASN A 35 30.08 24.11 -14.86
N HIS A 36 28.80 24.01 -15.25
CA HIS A 36 27.65 24.30 -14.38
C HIS A 36 26.83 23.06 -14.06
N ARG A 37 27.49 21.96 -13.70
CA ARG A 37 26.86 20.65 -13.49
C ARG A 37 25.66 20.69 -12.53
N LEU A 38 25.73 21.48 -11.46
CA LEU A 38 24.65 21.60 -10.48
C LEU A 38 23.40 22.26 -11.09
N LEU A 39 23.56 23.41 -11.74
CA LEU A 39 22.46 24.12 -12.39
C LEU A 39 21.91 23.28 -13.55
N TYR A 40 22.79 22.68 -14.35
CA TYR A 40 22.37 21.77 -15.42
C TYR A 40 21.55 20.61 -14.87
N ALA A 41 22.01 19.93 -13.81
CA ALA A 41 21.26 18.85 -13.19
C ALA A 41 19.92 19.33 -12.61
N PHE A 42 19.86 20.53 -12.02
CA PHE A 42 18.62 21.10 -11.51
C PHE A 42 17.59 21.36 -12.62
N LEU A 43 18.00 22.02 -13.72
CA LEU A 43 17.13 22.26 -14.87
C LEU A 43 16.77 20.96 -15.60
N LEU A 44 17.71 20.01 -15.71
CA LEU A 44 17.52 18.71 -16.35
C LEU A 44 16.48 17.86 -15.60
N ASN A 45 16.56 17.82 -14.27
CA ASN A 45 15.62 17.09 -13.43
C ASN A 45 14.34 17.89 -13.11
N LYS A 46 13.96 18.84 -13.98
CA LYS A 46 12.74 19.67 -13.83
C LYS A 46 12.57 20.24 -12.42
N TRP A 47 13.67 20.71 -11.84
CA TRP A 47 13.72 21.33 -10.52
C TRP A 47 13.41 20.38 -9.36
N TYR A 48 13.47 19.06 -9.59
CA TYR A 48 13.17 18.00 -8.62
C TYR A 48 11.74 18.05 -8.04
N PHE A 49 10.83 18.75 -8.71
CA PHE A 49 9.46 18.92 -8.21
C PHE A 49 8.68 17.61 -8.25
N ASP A 50 8.85 16.83 -9.32
CA ASP A 50 8.21 15.52 -9.51
C ASP A 50 8.64 14.54 -8.40
N GLU A 51 9.94 14.48 -8.11
CA GLU A 51 10.52 13.61 -7.08
C GLU A 51 10.14 14.05 -5.67
N LEU A 52 10.12 15.36 -5.40
CA LEU A 52 9.65 15.91 -4.13
C LEU A 52 8.18 15.58 -3.90
N TYR A 53 7.35 15.69 -4.95
CA TYR A 53 5.94 15.36 -4.86
C TYR A 53 5.71 13.86 -4.63
N ASP A 54 6.44 13.00 -5.33
CA ASP A 54 6.35 11.56 -5.10
C ASP A 54 6.76 11.21 -3.66
N PHE A 55 7.88 11.78 -3.19
CA PHE A 55 8.38 11.53 -1.85
C PHE A 55 7.46 12.06 -0.74
N LEU A 56 6.90 13.27 -0.91
CA LEU A 56 6.15 13.94 0.15
C LEU A 56 4.68 13.54 0.20
N PHE A 57 4.05 13.27 -0.95
CA PHE A 57 2.62 12.98 -1.03
C PHE A 57 2.32 11.55 -1.45
N VAL A 58 2.93 11.08 -2.55
CA VAL A 58 2.56 9.79 -3.15
C VAL A 58 3.01 8.61 -2.29
N GLN A 59 4.27 8.57 -1.88
CA GLN A 59 4.81 7.46 -1.09
C GLN A 59 4.14 7.36 0.29
N PRO A 60 3.94 8.47 1.05
CA PRO A 60 3.25 8.41 2.32
C PRO A 60 1.78 7.99 2.18
N ALA A 61 1.06 8.52 1.18
CA ALA A 61 -0.32 8.11 0.92
C ALA A 61 -0.42 6.61 0.58
N LYS A 62 0.49 6.09 -0.27
CA LYS A 62 0.57 4.66 -0.58
C LYS A 62 0.89 3.81 0.64
N ARG A 63 1.79 4.26 1.53
CA ARG A 63 2.12 3.56 2.78
C ARG A 63 0.93 3.55 3.74
N LEU A 64 0.26 4.68 3.91
CA LEU A 64 -0.93 4.79 4.75
C LEU A 64 -2.06 3.91 4.24
N GLY A 65 -2.34 3.93 2.93
CA GLY A 65 -3.34 3.04 2.32
C GLY A 65 -3.01 1.56 2.53
N ARG A 66 -1.75 1.15 2.37
CA ARG A 66 -1.32 -0.23 2.65
C ARG A 66 -1.45 -0.61 4.11
N PHE A 67 -1.14 0.30 5.03
CA PHE A 67 -1.31 0.08 6.46
C PHE A 67 -2.79 -0.11 6.81
N LEU A 68 -3.67 0.75 6.31
CA LEU A 68 -5.11 0.64 6.53
C LEU A 68 -5.68 -0.66 5.95
N TRP A 69 -5.23 -1.08 4.76
CA TRP A 69 -5.65 -2.36 4.19
C TRP A 69 -5.14 -3.55 5.01
N LYS A 70 -3.82 -3.69 5.22
CA LYS A 70 -3.26 -4.88 5.87
C LYS A 70 -3.64 -4.99 7.35
N THR A 71 -3.60 -3.87 8.07
CA THR A 71 -3.88 -3.84 9.50
C THR A 71 -5.39 -3.76 9.76
N GLY A 72 -6.12 -2.95 8.99
CA GLY A 72 -7.56 -2.78 9.18
C GLY A 72 -8.34 -3.98 8.66
N ASP A 73 -8.29 -4.22 7.35
CA ASP A 73 -9.11 -5.26 6.71
C ASP A 73 -8.60 -6.66 7.06
N GLY A 74 -7.33 -6.95 6.74
CA GLY A 74 -6.80 -8.31 6.86
C GLY A 74 -6.59 -8.82 8.29
N THR A 75 -6.47 -7.94 9.29
CA THR A 75 -6.24 -8.36 10.68
C THR A 75 -7.47 -8.20 11.55
N ILE A 76 -8.23 -7.11 11.39
CA ILE A 76 -9.41 -6.85 12.24
C ILE A 76 -10.65 -7.49 11.62
N ILE A 77 -10.88 -7.37 10.31
CA ILE A 77 -12.11 -7.89 9.69
C ILE A 77 -12.00 -9.38 9.44
N ASP A 78 -10.94 -9.85 8.77
CA ASP A 78 -10.77 -11.29 8.54
C ASP A 78 -10.43 -12.04 9.83
N GLY A 79 -9.53 -11.49 10.65
CA GLY A 79 -9.08 -12.12 11.89
C GLY A 79 -10.13 -12.21 13.01
N LEU A 80 -11.03 -11.22 13.16
CA LEU A 80 -12.14 -11.28 14.14
C LEU A 80 -13.47 -11.69 13.51
N GLY A 81 -13.58 -11.67 12.19
CA GLY A 81 -14.79 -12.02 11.47
C GLY A 81 -14.89 -13.51 11.14
N PRO A 82 -15.23 -13.89 9.90
CA PRO A 82 -15.63 -15.25 9.55
C PRO A 82 -14.55 -16.30 9.80
N ASP A 83 -13.27 -15.94 9.64
CA ASP A 83 -12.15 -16.88 9.89
C ASP A 83 -11.93 -17.09 11.39
N GLY A 84 -12.08 -16.04 12.20
CA GLY A 84 -12.02 -16.15 13.66
C GLY A 84 -13.15 -17.00 14.25
N VAL A 85 -14.38 -16.80 13.75
CA VAL A 85 -15.55 -17.58 14.17
C VAL A 85 -15.44 -19.03 13.70
N SER A 86 -15.08 -19.28 12.44
CA SER A 86 -14.93 -20.63 11.90
C SER A 86 -13.81 -21.41 12.60
N ALA A 87 -12.67 -20.77 12.89
CA ALA A 87 -11.58 -21.40 13.65
C ALA A 87 -12.04 -21.85 15.05
N ARG A 88 -12.84 -21.03 15.75
CA ARG A 88 -13.40 -21.39 17.06
C ARG A 88 -14.40 -22.54 16.98
N VAL A 89 -15.25 -22.54 15.96
CA VAL A 89 -16.20 -23.64 15.72
C VAL A 89 -15.43 -24.94 15.46
N VAL A 90 -14.40 -24.92 14.61
CA VAL A 90 -13.57 -26.09 14.33
C VAL A 90 -12.86 -26.60 15.58
N ASP A 91 -12.32 -25.71 16.42
CA ASP A 91 -11.68 -26.08 17.69
C ASP A 91 -12.65 -26.76 18.67
N VAL A 92 -13.86 -26.21 18.80
CA VAL A 92 -14.90 -26.80 19.65
C VAL A 92 -15.32 -28.16 19.10
N THR A 93 -15.61 -28.26 17.80
CA THR A 93 -15.99 -29.53 17.17
C THR A 93 -14.89 -30.59 17.33
N ASN A 94 -13.62 -30.24 17.14
CA ASN A 94 -12.49 -31.16 17.33
C ASN A 94 -12.36 -31.65 18.78
N ARG A 95 -12.77 -30.86 19.77
CA ARG A 95 -12.82 -31.30 21.18
C ARG A 95 -14.04 -32.17 21.46
N VAL A 96 -15.21 -31.82 20.91
CA VAL A 96 -16.46 -32.58 21.08
C VAL A 96 -16.35 -33.96 20.43
N VAL A 97 -15.75 -34.07 19.25
CA VAL A 97 -15.56 -35.36 18.57
C VAL A 97 -14.72 -36.32 19.41
N LYS A 98 -13.75 -35.83 20.21
CA LYS A 98 -12.96 -36.66 21.12
C LYS A 98 -13.76 -37.26 22.28
N LEU A 99 -14.95 -36.75 22.58
CA LEU A 99 -15.86 -37.35 23.56
C LEU A 99 -16.51 -38.63 23.04
N GLN A 100 -16.53 -38.86 21.71
CA GLN A 100 -16.85 -40.17 21.16
C GLN A 100 -15.64 -41.09 21.26
N THR A 101 -15.53 -41.80 22.38
CA THR A 101 -14.41 -42.70 22.67
C THR A 101 -14.54 -44.08 22.02
N GLY A 102 -15.69 -44.41 21.42
CA GLY A 102 -15.97 -45.71 20.81
C GLY A 102 -16.22 -46.86 21.79
N TYR A 103 -16.08 -46.63 23.10
CA TYR A 103 -16.34 -47.64 24.14
C TYR A 103 -17.81 -47.66 24.55
N LEU A 104 -18.43 -48.83 24.52
CA LEU A 104 -19.85 -49.02 24.85
C LEU A 104 -20.23 -48.50 26.26
N TYR A 105 -19.32 -48.64 27.23
CA TYR A 105 -19.51 -48.16 28.60
C TYR A 105 -19.76 -46.64 28.68
N HIS A 106 -19.04 -45.84 27.86
CA HIS A 106 -19.21 -44.38 27.87
C HIS A 106 -20.60 -43.96 27.38
N TYR A 107 -21.16 -44.68 26.39
CA TYR A 107 -22.52 -44.45 25.92
C TYR A 107 -23.56 -44.85 26.95
N ALA A 108 -23.40 -46.01 27.59
CA ALA A 108 -24.29 -46.46 28.65
C ALA A 108 -24.35 -45.46 29.81
N PHE A 109 -23.19 -44.94 30.22
CA PHE A 109 -23.08 -43.91 31.25
C PHE A 109 -23.77 -42.59 30.85
N ALA A 110 -23.56 -42.11 29.63
CA ALA A 110 -24.20 -40.89 29.11
C ALA A 110 -25.73 -41.01 29.06
N MET A 111 -26.26 -42.18 28.66
CA MET A 111 -27.71 -42.43 28.66
C MET A 111 -28.31 -42.38 30.07
N LEU A 112 -27.63 -42.97 31.06
CA LEU A 112 -28.08 -42.97 32.45
C LEU A 112 -28.15 -41.56 33.03
N ILE A 113 -27.13 -40.72 32.77
CA ILE A 113 -27.13 -39.30 33.15
C ILE A 113 -28.27 -38.55 32.45
N GLY A 114 -28.48 -38.78 31.16
CA GLY A 114 -29.54 -38.13 30.40
C GLY A 114 -30.94 -38.42 30.97
N VAL A 115 -31.21 -39.69 31.30
CA VAL A 115 -32.48 -40.09 31.93
C VAL A 115 -32.63 -39.47 33.32
N ALA A 116 -31.59 -39.52 34.15
CA ALA A 116 -31.64 -38.93 35.49
C ALA A 116 -31.90 -37.42 35.43
N ALA A 117 -31.21 -36.70 34.56
CA ALA A 117 -31.38 -35.26 34.37
C ALA A 117 -32.79 -34.90 33.89
N LEU A 118 -33.36 -35.65 32.94
CA LEU A 118 -34.72 -35.45 32.45
C LEU A 118 -35.77 -35.68 33.54
N VAL A 119 -35.63 -36.77 34.31
CA VAL A 119 -36.54 -37.07 35.42
C VAL A 119 -36.46 -36.00 36.50
N THR A 120 -35.24 -35.56 36.87
CA THR A 120 -35.05 -34.48 37.84
C THR A 120 -35.62 -33.15 37.35
N TRP A 121 -35.42 -32.79 36.07
CA TRP A 121 -36.00 -31.57 35.49
C TRP A 121 -37.53 -31.61 35.49
N MET A 122 -38.12 -32.78 35.24
CA MET A 122 -39.57 -32.93 35.18
C MET A 122 -40.22 -32.98 36.57
N MET A 123 -39.44 -33.26 37.62
CA MET A 123 -39.87 -33.23 39.02
C MET A 123 -39.71 -31.86 39.69
N LEU A 124 -38.95 -30.94 39.07
CA LEU A 124 -38.86 -29.53 39.43
C LEU A 124 -40.00 -28.72 38.80
#